data_AF-A0A6I9P2F2-F1
#
_entry.id   AF-A0A6I9P2F2-F1
#
_cell.length_a   1.000
_cell.length_b   1.000
_cell.length_c   1.000
_cell.angle_alpha   90.00
_cell.angle_beta   90.00
_cell.angle_gamma   90.00
#
_symmetry.space_group_name_H-M   'P 1'
#
loop_
_entity.id
_entity.type
_entity.pdbx_description
1 polymer ?
#
loop_
_entity_poly.entity_id
_entity_poly.type
_entity_poly.pdbx_seq_one_letter_code
_entity_poly.pdbx_strand_id
1 'polypeptide(L)'
;MEQILKGLGFMHSKNIVHFDLKPENIMLSDRVAPHPNIKLIDFGLAHRFHQGEEYRSSSGTPQYIAPEVITSDPLSTAADMW
;
A
#
# COMPACT_ATOMS: atom_id res chain seq x y z
N MET A 1 5.83 13.43 -0.54
CA MET A 1 5.95 12.02 -0.99
C MET A 1 6.98 11.22 -0.19
N GLU A 2 8.12 11.80 0.19
CA GLU A 2 9.21 11.09 0.89
C GLU A 2 8.76 10.23 2.09
N GLN A 3 7.91 10.77 2.98
CA GLN A 3 7.43 10.02 4.16
C GLN A 3 6.61 8.78 3.77
N ILE A 4 5.77 8.87 2.73
CA ILE A 4 4.98 7.74 2.21
C ILE A 4 5.93 6.66 1.69
N LEU A 5 6.90 7.03 0.86
CA LEU A 5 7.88 6.10 0.31
C LEU A 5 8.76 5.44 1.37
N LYS A 6 9.13 6.17 2.43
CA LYS A 6 9.83 5.57 3.59
C LYS A 6 8.96 4.54 4.31
N GLY A 7 7.67 4.82 4.48
CA GLY A 7 6.70 3.89 5.05
C GLY A 7 6.55 2.63 4.21
N LEU A 8 6.37 2.77 2.90
CA LEU A 8 6.27 1.65 1.96
C LEU A 8 7.56 0.86 1.87
N GLY A 9 8.71 1.53 1.75
CA GLY A 9 10.01 0.88 1.76
C GLY A 9 10.22 0.01 3.01
N PHE A 10 9.77 0.48 4.18
CA PHE A 10 9.78 -0.34 5.39
C PHE A 10 8.83 -1.53 5.32
N MET A 11 7.60 -1.35 4.86
CA MET A 11 6.63 -2.46 4.70
C MET A 11 7.14 -3.52 3.72
N HIS A 12 7.61 -3.07 2.55
CA HIS A 12 8.13 -3.93 1.48
C HIS A 12 9.40 -4.66 1.93
N SER A 13 10.26 -4.05 2.75
CA SER A 13 11.41 -4.75 3.36
C SER A 13 11.01 -5.93 4.26
N LYS A 14 9.74 -6.00 4.67
CA LYS A 14 9.16 -7.08 5.47
C LYS A 14 8.22 -7.98 4.65
N ASN A 15 8.23 -7.84 3.33
CA ASN A 15 7.31 -8.50 2.39
C ASN A 15 5.82 -8.23 2.72
N ILE A 16 5.50 -7.04 3.25
CA ILE A 16 4.13 -6.62 3.50
C ILE A 16 3.72 -5.62 2.41
N VAL A 17 2.57 -5.84 1.79
CA VAL A 17 1.96 -4.96 0.78
C VAL A 17 0.65 -4.40 1.35
N HIS A 18 0.33 -3.14 1.03
CA HIS A 18 -0.86 -2.48 1.57
C HIS A 18 -2.14 -2.77 0.77
N PHE A 19 -2.07 -2.79 -0.57
CA PHE A 19 -3.17 -3.03 -1.51
C PHE A 19 -4.36 -2.06 -1.48
N ASP A 20 -4.32 -0.99 -0.68
CA ASP A 20 -5.36 0.05 -0.67
C ASP A 20 -4.74 1.42 -0.40
N LEU A 21 -3.62 1.72 -1.05
CA LEU A 21 -3.02 3.05 -0.98
C LEU A 21 -3.87 4.04 -1.76
N LYS A 22 -4.35 5.05 -1.05
CA LYS A 22 -5.16 6.15 -1.57
C LYS A 22 -5.07 7.33 -0.61
N PRO A 23 -5.37 8.56 -1.06
CA PRO A 23 -5.30 9.74 -0.20
C PRO A 23 -6.05 9.61 1.13
N GLU A 24 -7.16 8.89 1.16
CA GLU A 24 -7.98 8.65 2.35
C GLU A 24 -7.26 7.81 3.42
N ASN A 25 -6.31 6.97 3.00
CA ASN A 25 -5.52 6.10 3.89
C ASN A 25 -4.16 6.72 4.27
N ILE A 26 -3.96 8.02 3.98
CA ILE A 26 -2.77 8.79 4.30
C ILE A 26 -3.16 9.90 5.27
N MET A 27 -2.95 9.66 6.56
CA MET A 27 -3.34 10.57 7.64
C MET A 27 -2.19 11.50 8.05
N LEU A 28 -2.55 12.69 8.50
CA LEU A 28 -1.63 13.63 9.13
C LEU A 28 -1.67 13.45 10.64
N SER A 29 -0.51 13.45 11.29
CA SER A 29 -0.41 13.37 12.76
C SER A 29 -0.95 14.62 13.45
N ASP A 30 -0.94 15.75 12.76
CA ASP A 30 -1.34 17.06 13.25
C ASP A 30 -1.93 17.87 12.08
N ARG A 31 -2.98 18.66 12.35
CA ARG A 31 -3.69 19.45 11.33
C ARG A 31 -3.10 20.85 11.12
N VAL A 32 -2.44 21.41 12.13
CA VAL A 32 -1.97 22.80 12.15
C VAL A 32 -0.46 22.93 12.04
N ALA A 33 0.29 21.84 12.24
CA ALA A 33 1.73 21.84 12.02
C ALA A 33 2.07 22.20 10.56
N PRO A 34 3.10 23.04 10.31
CA PRO A 34 3.51 23.41 8.96
C PRO A 34 4.08 22.23 8.16
N HIS A 35 4.64 21.22 8.86
CA HIS A 35 5.18 20.00 8.27
C HIS A 35 4.75 18.79 9.12
N PRO A 36 3.49 18.35 9.01
CA PRO A 36 2.99 17.25 9.81
C PRO A 36 3.62 15.92 9.39
N ASN A 37 3.73 14.99 10.34
CA ASN A 37 4.12 13.62 10.02
C ASN A 37 2.96 12.91 9.32
N ILE A 38 3.28 12.08 8.35
CA ILE A 38 2.31 11.23 7.64
C ILE A 38 2.25 9.86 8.33
N LYS A 39 1.05 9.30 8.41
CA LYS A 39 0.79 7.92 8.84
C LYS A 39 -0.03 7.20 7.80
N LEU A 40 0.46 6.05 7.35
CA LEU A 40 -0.34 5.10 6.58
C LEU A 40 -1.28 4.38 7.54
N ILE A 41 -2.54 4.23 7.15
CA ILE A 41 -3.60 3.61 7.95
C ILE A 41 -4.40 2.60 7.11
N ASP A 42 -5.31 1.89 7.75
CA ASP A 42 -6.22 0.93 7.11
C ASP A 42 -5.50 -0.23 6.39
N PHE A 43 -4.90 -1.09 7.20
CA PHE A 43 -4.22 -2.31 6.75
C PHE A 43 -5.21 -3.48 6.53
N GLY A 44 -6.50 -3.21 6.34
CA GLY A 44 -7.53 -4.25 6.22
C GLY A 44 -7.33 -5.18 5.01
N LEU A 45 -6.70 -4.67 3.95
CA LEU A 45 -6.31 -5.45 2.77
C LEU A 45 -4.82 -5.81 2.74
N ALA A 46 -4.06 -5.46 3.77
CA ALA A 46 -2.62 -5.67 3.75
C ALA A 46 -2.30 -7.17 3.80
N HIS A 47 -1.32 -7.58 3.00
CA HIS A 47 -0.91 -8.98 2.89
C HIS A 47 0.58 -9.13 3.10
N ARG A 48 0.99 -10.20 3.79
CA ARG A 48 2.41 -10.57 3.92
C ARG A 48 2.70 -11.75 3.00
N PHE A 49 3.59 -11.54 2.04
CA PHE A 49 4.06 -12.58 1.14
C PHE A 49 5.06 -13.51 1.83
N HIS A 50 4.85 -14.80 1.65
CA HIS A 50 5.77 -15.86 2.01
C HIS A 50 6.55 -16.36 0.78
N GLN A 51 7.69 -17.00 1.01
CA GLN A 51 8.54 -17.49 -0.08
C GLN A 51 7.80 -18.54 -0.91
N GLY A 52 7.73 -18.33 -2.23
CA GLY A 52 7.04 -19.21 -3.16
C GLY A 52 5.50 -19.09 -3.13
N GLU A 53 4.96 -18.15 -2.37
CA GLU A 53 3.53 -17.87 -2.35
C GLU A 53 3.11 -17.12 -3.62
N GLU A 54 2.03 -17.59 -4.22
CA GLU A 54 1.33 -16.90 -5.29
C GLU A 54 0.02 -16.34 -4.73
N TYR A 55 -0.11 -15.01 -4.72
CA TYR A 55 -1.29 -14.33 -4.17
C TYR A 55 -2.01 -13.57 -5.28
N ARG A 56 -3.33 -13.68 -5.31
CA ARG A 56 -4.22 -12.93 -6.20
C ARG A 56 -5.37 -12.34 -5.40
N SER A 57 -5.77 -11.14 -5.75
CA SER A 57 -6.93 -10.46 -5.18
C SER A 57 -7.46 -9.46 -6.19
N SER A 58 -8.77 -9.22 -6.16
CA SER A 58 -9.43 -8.14 -6.90
C SER A 58 -9.93 -7.03 -5.96
N SER A 59 -9.44 -7.02 -4.72
CA SER A 59 -9.80 -6.02 -3.70
C SER A 59 -8.98 -4.75 -3.85
N GLY A 60 -9.53 -3.64 -3.38
CA GLY A 60 -8.92 -2.31 -3.43
C GLY A 60 -9.90 -1.28 -3.98
N THR A 61 -9.48 -0.02 -3.99
CA THR A 61 -10.29 1.07 -4.52
C THR A 61 -10.06 1.21 -6.04
N PRO A 62 -11.09 1.09 -6.91
CA PRO A 62 -10.90 0.93 -8.37
C PRO A 62 -10.03 1.98 -9.08
N GLN A 63 -9.91 3.19 -8.52
CA GLN A 63 -9.12 4.29 -9.08
C GLN A 63 -7.62 4.18 -8.78
N TYR A 64 -7.24 3.34 -7.82
CA TYR A 64 -5.88 3.22 -7.28
C TYR A 64 -5.31 1.78 -7.37
N ILE A 65 -6.05 0.85 -7.98
CA ILE A 65 -5.56 -0.52 -8.17
C ILE A 65 -4.68 -0.64 -9.41
N ALA A 66 -3.63 -1.44 -9.28
CA ALA A 66 -2.71 -1.78 -10.37
C ALA A 66 -3.39 -2.71 -11.41
N PRO A 67 -2.97 -2.70 -12.69
CA PRO A 67 -3.60 -3.49 -13.75
C PRO A 67 -3.56 -4.99 -13.46
N GLU A 68 -2.51 -5.50 -12.82
CA GLU A 68 -2.39 -6.91 -12.42
C GLU A 68 -3.49 -7.37 -11.45
N VAL A 69 -4.05 -6.45 -10.66
CA VAL A 69 -5.22 -6.70 -9.79
C VAL A 69 -6.47 -6.94 -10.62
N ILE A 70 -6.61 -6.23 -11.74
CA ILE A 70 -7.76 -6.31 -12.64
C ILE A 70 -7.66 -7.57 -13.52
N THR A 71 -6.47 -7.88 -14.03
CA THR A 71 -6.22 -9.06 -14.87
C THR A 71 -6.14 -10.36 -14.07
N SER A 72 -6.16 -10.29 -12.74
CA SER A 72 -5.97 -11.44 -11.83
C SER A 72 -4.63 -12.14 -12.02
N ASP A 73 -3.59 -11.36 -12.32
CA ASP A 73 -2.21 -11.83 -12.35
C ASP A 73 -1.65 -11.96 -10.92
N PRO A 74 -0.57 -12.76 -10.70
CA PRO A 74 0.11 -12.80 -9.42
C PRO A 74 0.53 -11.41 -8.94
N LEU A 75 0.13 -11.06 -7.72
CA LEU A 75 0.43 -9.75 -7.14
C LEU A 75 1.82 -9.72 -6.49
N SER A 76 2.35 -8.51 -6.33
CA SER A 76 3.62 -8.27 -5.66
C SER A 76 3.62 -6.91 -4.96
N THR A 77 4.74 -6.54 -4.34
CA THR A 77 4.95 -5.19 -3.79
C THR A 77 4.84 -4.07 -4.84
N ALA A 78 4.99 -4.39 -6.13
CA ALA A 78 4.85 -3.43 -7.21
C ALA A 78 3.43 -2.84 -7.31
N ALA A 79 2.41 -3.55 -6.81
CA ALA A 79 1.03 -3.05 -6.82
C ALA A 79 0.84 -1.77 -5.98
N ASP A 80 1.62 -1.61 -4.90
CA ASP A 80 1.62 -0.37 -4.08
C ASP A 80 2.35 0.80 -4.78
N MET A 81 3.00 0.56 -5.92
CA MET A 81 3.83 1.54 -6.64
C MET A 81 3.17 2.09 -7.92
N TRP A 82 2.00 1.57 -8.28
CA TRP A 82 1.19 2.04 -9.42
C TRP A 82 0.55 3.40 -9.12
#